data_AF-A0A8C2JHD9-F1
#
_entry.id   AF-A0A8C2JHD9-F1
#
_cell.length_a   1.000
_cell.length_b   1.000
_cell.length_c   1.000
_cell.angle_alpha   90.00
_cell.angle_beta   90.00
_cell.angle_gamma   90.00
#
_symmetry.space_group_name_H-M   'P 1'
#
loop_
_entity.id
_entity.type
_entity.pdbx_description
1 polymer ?
#
loop_
_entity_poly.entity_id
_entity_poly.type
_entity_poly.pdbx_seq_one_letter_code
_entity_poly.pdbx_strand_id
1 'polypeptide(L)'
;GDRRYKEVSKLQKSFAASIARQKKNLKENLKGLIKFNKGLTEEEKNEVKEAKDHIQNMQSLIFQMEAFLPKKNGIYLNLVLGSMNVNLPSKEAKAEYKDEYERFKLYVTVTFFLLTFACRFFITNRVVDALLNFLLVWYYCTLTIRESILISNGSRIKGWWVFHHYISTFLSGVMLTWPDGETYQSFRNQFLAYCLYQSFVQYLQYYYQSGCLYRLKALGERHNLDLTVEGFQSWMWRGLTFLLPFLFLGHVSVFAITFLFLFLFLQVSMCGFCFLVLFVGNFFTTLAVVRHKRKNQQKTKSL
;
A
#
# COMPACT_ATOMS: atom_id res chain seq x y z
N GLY A 1 -2.61 -29.91 -15.87
CA GLY A 1 -2.78 -28.54 -15.35
C GLY A 1 -4.22 -28.07 -15.42
N ASP A 2 -4.77 -27.92 -16.61
CA ASP A 2 -6.05 -27.21 -16.86
C ASP A 2 -7.31 -27.88 -16.25
N ARG A 3 -7.42 -29.22 -16.28
CA ARG A 3 -8.57 -29.94 -15.71
C ARG A 3 -8.71 -29.75 -14.18
N ARG A 4 -7.60 -29.89 -13.44
CA ARG A 4 -7.56 -29.66 -11.99
C ARG A 4 -7.86 -28.20 -11.64
N TYR A 5 -7.36 -27.25 -12.42
CA TYR A 5 -7.64 -25.83 -12.21
C TYR A 5 -9.14 -25.50 -12.38
N LYS A 6 -9.78 -26.06 -13.42
CA LYS A 6 -11.22 -25.90 -13.65
C LYS A 6 -12.07 -26.51 -12.53
N GLU A 7 -11.68 -27.68 -12.02
CA GLU A 7 -12.34 -28.33 -10.88
C GLU A 7 -12.22 -27.51 -9.60
N VAL A 8 -11.02 -27.03 -9.27
CA VAL A 8 -10.78 -26.15 -8.10
C VAL A 8 -11.58 -24.84 -8.24
N SER A 9 -11.61 -24.24 -9.42
CA SER A 9 -12.40 -23.02 -9.67
C SER A 9 -13.90 -23.25 -9.49
N LYS A 10 -14.42 -24.40 -9.96
CA LYS A 10 -15.84 -24.77 -9.80
C LYS A 10 -16.19 -24.97 -8.31
N LEU A 11 -15.33 -25.65 -7.56
CA LEU A 11 -15.48 -25.83 -6.12
C LEU A 11 -15.46 -24.48 -5.39
N GLN A 12 -14.48 -23.62 -5.67
CA GLN A 12 -14.38 -22.29 -5.08
C GLN A 12 -15.64 -21.43 -5.32
N LYS A 13 -16.20 -21.47 -6.54
CA LYS A 13 -17.46 -20.78 -6.86
C LYS A 13 -18.65 -21.34 -6.07
N SER A 14 -18.74 -22.67 -5.94
CA SER A 14 -19.79 -23.32 -5.15
C SER A 14 -19.68 -22.97 -3.67
N PHE A 15 -18.48 -23.03 -3.09
CA PHE A 15 -18.23 -22.62 -1.71
C PHE A 15 -18.56 -21.14 -1.47
N ALA A 16 -18.17 -20.25 -2.39
CA ALA A 16 -18.49 -18.83 -2.29
C ALA A 16 -20.00 -18.57 -2.30
N ALA A 17 -20.75 -19.29 -3.15
CA ALA A 17 -22.21 -19.19 -3.19
C ALA A 17 -22.85 -19.70 -1.89
N SER A 18 -22.38 -20.83 -1.35
CA SER A 18 -22.85 -21.39 -0.08
C SER A 18 -22.59 -20.45 1.10
N ILE A 19 -21.38 -19.87 1.16
CA ILE A 19 -21.01 -18.89 2.20
C ILE A 19 -21.87 -17.63 2.11
N ALA A 20 -22.09 -17.10 0.90
CA ALA A 20 -22.97 -15.94 0.70
C ALA A 20 -24.41 -16.21 1.18
N ARG A 21 -24.93 -17.42 0.91
CA ARG A 21 -26.26 -17.84 1.38
C ARG A 21 -26.32 -17.97 2.90
N GLN A 22 -25.34 -18.64 3.52
CA GLN A 22 -25.28 -18.77 4.99
C GLN A 22 -25.18 -17.40 5.67
N LYS A 23 -24.38 -16.48 5.14
CA LYS A 23 -24.24 -15.12 5.65
C LYS A 23 -25.55 -14.33 5.60
N LYS A 24 -26.30 -14.47 4.50
CA LYS A 24 -27.64 -13.86 4.37
C LYS A 24 -28.59 -14.41 5.42
N ASN A 25 -28.66 -15.74 5.56
CA ASN A 25 -29.52 -16.41 6.54
C ASN A 25 -29.19 -16.00 7.98
N LEU A 26 -27.91 -15.96 8.36
CA LEU A 26 -27.49 -15.52 9.70
C LEU A 26 -27.87 -14.07 9.99
N LYS A 27 -27.78 -13.19 8.98
CA LYS A 27 -28.20 -11.78 9.11
C LYS A 27 -29.72 -11.66 9.29
N GLU A 28 -30.49 -12.50 8.61
CA GLU A 28 -31.95 -12.57 8.76
C GLU A 28 -32.35 -13.13 10.14
N ASN A 29 -31.71 -14.20 10.59
CA ASN A 29 -31.92 -14.78 11.93
C ASN A 29 -31.59 -13.77 13.04
N LEU A 30 -30.48 -13.04 12.91
CA LEU A 30 -30.12 -11.99 13.86
C LEU A 30 -31.17 -10.87 13.92
N LYS A 31 -31.72 -10.46 12.76
CA LYS A 31 -32.82 -9.49 12.70
C LYS A 31 -34.10 -10.03 13.35
N GLY A 32 -34.41 -11.31 13.12
CA GLY A 32 -35.55 -11.99 13.73
C GLY A 32 -35.46 -12.01 15.26
N LEU A 33 -34.31 -12.42 15.80
CA LEU A 33 -34.03 -12.43 17.24
C LEU A 33 -34.14 -11.04 17.88
N ILE A 34 -33.64 -9.99 17.20
CA ILE A 34 -33.78 -8.60 17.69
C ILE A 34 -35.25 -8.17 17.73
N LYS A 35 -36.08 -8.62 16.79
CA LYS A 35 -37.50 -8.28 16.70
C LYS A 35 -38.35 -9.00 17.76
N PHE A 36 -37.96 -10.22 18.17
CA PHE A 36 -38.63 -11.02 19.19
C PHE A 36 -38.41 -10.53 20.63
N ASN A 37 -37.56 -9.52 20.83
CA ASN A 37 -37.08 -9.14 22.17
C ASN A 37 -38.09 -8.32 23.03
N LYS A 38 -39.40 -8.45 22.80
CA LYS A 38 -40.46 -7.77 23.58
C LYS A 38 -41.31 -8.80 24.32
N GLY A 39 -41.38 -8.68 25.64
CA GLY A 39 -42.27 -9.49 26.48
C GLY A 39 -41.76 -10.87 26.90
N LEU A 40 -40.46 -11.15 26.72
CA LEU A 40 -39.84 -12.43 27.09
C LEU A 40 -39.62 -12.54 28.61
N THR A 41 -39.77 -13.75 29.13
CA THR A 41 -39.38 -14.16 30.49
C THR A 41 -37.85 -14.18 30.65
N GLU A 42 -37.33 -14.25 31.87
CA GLU A 42 -35.88 -14.25 32.13
C GLU A 42 -35.16 -15.49 31.55
N GLU A 43 -35.82 -16.65 31.51
CA GLU A 43 -35.29 -17.87 30.86
C GLU A 43 -35.22 -17.71 29.34
N GLU A 44 -36.29 -17.22 28.71
CA GLU A 44 -36.33 -16.96 27.26
C GLU A 44 -35.31 -15.87 26.85
N LYS A 45 -35.04 -14.88 27.71
CA LYS A 45 -33.99 -13.88 27.47
C LYS A 45 -32.59 -14.50 27.47
N ASN A 46 -32.32 -15.47 28.34
CA ASN A 46 -31.04 -16.18 28.36
C ASN A 46 -30.87 -17.05 27.11
N GLU A 47 -31.89 -17.77 26.67
CA GLU A 47 -31.86 -18.54 25.42
C GLU A 47 -31.63 -17.65 24.19
N VAL A 48 -32.30 -16.50 24.12
CA VAL A 48 -32.12 -15.52 23.03
C VAL A 48 -30.69 -14.96 23.03
N LYS A 49 -30.09 -14.75 24.20
CA LYS A 49 -28.70 -14.30 24.33
C LYS A 49 -27.72 -15.35 23.84
N GLU A 50 -27.88 -16.61 24.24
CA GLU A 50 -27.03 -17.72 23.77
C GLU A 50 -27.15 -17.91 22.26
N ALA A 51 -28.37 -17.87 21.70
CA ALA A 51 -28.60 -17.95 20.27
C ALA A 51 -27.93 -16.79 19.50
N LYS A 52 -27.96 -15.58 20.07
CA LYS A 52 -27.29 -14.41 19.51
C LYS A 52 -25.77 -14.57 19.50
N ASP A 53 -25.18 -15.03 20.61
CA ASP A 53 -23.75 -15.25 20.73
C ASP A 53 -23.28 -16.35 19.76
N HIS A 54 -24.07 -17.42 19.60
CA HIS A 54 -23.79 -18.46 18.60
C HIS A 54 -23.83 -17.92 17.16
N ILE A 55 -24.80 -17.07 16.81
CA ILE A 55 -24.88 -16.42 15.50
C ILE A 55 -23.67 -15.49 15.27
N GLN A 56 -23.25 -14.74 16.28
CA GLN A 56 -22.08 -13.86 16.18
C GLN A 56 -20.78 -14.66 16.00
N ASN A 57 -20.62 -15.76 16.72
CA ASN A 57 -19.49 -16.68 16.56
C ASN A 57 -19.45 -17.29 15.15
N MET A 58 -20.61 -17.72 14.63
CA MET A 58 -20.72 -18.26 13.27
C MET A 58 -20.40 -17.19 12.19
N GLN A 59 -20.80 -15.94 12.40
CA GLN A 59 -20.42 -14.82 11.53
C GLN A 59 -18.90 -14.59 11.51
N SER A 60 -18.25 -14.69 12.68
CA SER A 60 -16.78 -14.60 12.80
C SER A 60 -16.09 -15.74 12.04
N LEU A 61 -16.58 -16.97 12.17
CA LEU A 61 -16.04 -18.14 11.44
C LEU A 61 -16.19 -17.98 9.92
N ILE A 62 -17.38 -17.56 9.46
CA ILE A 62 -17.62 -17.30 8.03
C ILE A 62 -16.67 -16.21 7.52
N PHE A 63 -16.41 -15.16 8.29
CA PHE A 63 -15.46 -14.13 7.92
C PHE A 63 -14.04 -14.69 7.73
N GLN A 64 -13.62 -15.64 8.58
CA GLN A 64 -12.35 -16.34 8.40
C GLN A 64 -12.35 -17.22 7.14
N MET A 65 -13.46 -17.92 6.86
CA MET A 65 -13.59 -18.74 5.65
C MET A 65 -13.57 -17.88 4.36
N GLU A 66 -14.21 -16.71 4.37
CA GLU A 66 -14.18 -15.74 3.26
C GLU A 66 -12.75 -15.26 2.94
N ALA A 67 -11.82 -15.29 3.90
CA ALA A 67 -10.42 -14.90 3.66
C ALA A 67 -9.65 -15.89 2.76
N PHE A 68 -10.16 -17.11 2.60
CA PHE A 68 -9.59 -18.15 1.73
C PHE A 68 -10.29 -18.24 0.37
N LEU A 69 -11.46 -17.59 0.23
CA LEU A 69 -12.17 -17.55 -1.03
C LEU A 69 -11.61 -16.49 -1.98
N PRO A 70 -11.71 -16.71 -3.30
CA PRO A 70 -11.30 -15.72 -4.28
C PRO A 70 -12.16 -14.45 -4.16
N LYS A 71 -11.49 -13.31 -3.99
CA LYS A 71 -12.13 -12.00 -3.99
C LYS A 71 -12.21 -11.45 -5.40
N LYS A 72 -13.24 -10.65 -5.68
CA LYS A 72 -13.32 -9.93 -6.95
C LYS A 72 -12.14 -8.97 -7.08
N ASN A 73 -11.55 -8.93 -8.27
CA ASN A 73 -10.52 -7.96 -8.62
C ASN A 73 -11.06 -6.54 -8.45
N GLY A 74 -10.22 -5.61 -7.97
CA GLY A 74 -10.52 -4.19 -8.03
C GLY A 74 -10.57 -3.68 -9.47
N ILE A 75 -11.13 -2.49 -9.68
CA ILE A 75 -11.32 -1.90 -11.02
C ILE A 75 -10.01 -1.85 -11.81
N TYR A 76 -8.93 -1.34 -11.19
CA TYR A 76 -7.62 -1.26 -11.82
C TYR A 76 -7.06 -2.63 -12.23
N LEU A 77 -7.13 -3.61 -11.32
CA LEU A 77 -6.61 -4.95 -11.60
C LEU A 77 -7.40 -5.67 -12.70
N ASN A 78 -8.71 -5.46 -12.74
CA ASN A 78 -9.57 -5.95 -13.81
C ASN A 78 -9.31 -5.25 -15.15
N LEU A 79 -8.91 -3.97 -15.14
CA LEU A 79 -8.50 -3.25 -16.33
C LEU A 79 -7.19 -3.82 -16.91
N VAL A 80 -6.21 -4.10 -16.04
CA VAL A 80 -4.86 -4.54 -16.46
C VAL A 80 -4.80 -6.03 -16.81
N LEU A 81 -5.44 -6.89 -16.00
CA LEU A 81 -5.36 -8.36 -16.14
C LEU A 81 -6.64 -8.99 -16.70
N GLY A 82 -7.67 -8.18 -16.99
CA GLY A 82 -8.98 -8.69 -17.37
C GLY A 82 -9.66 -9.47 -16.25
N SER A 83 -10.56 -10.37 -16.63
CA SER A 83 -11.36 -11.20 -15.73
C SER A 83 -10.58 -12.36 -15.07
N MET A 84 -9.26 -12.39 -15.21
CA MET A 84 -8.41 -13.42 -14.61
C MET A 84 -8.37 -13.32 -13.09
N ASN A 85 -8.53 -14.44 -12.41
CA ASN A 85 -8.49 -14.51 -10.96
C ASN A 85 -7.04 -14.64 -10.46
N VAL A 86 -6.55 -13.66 -9.70
CA VAL A 86 -5.19 -13.63 -9.12
C VAL A 86 -5.13 -14.09 -7.66
N ASN A 87 -6.08 -14.93 -7.25
CA ASN A 87 -6.15 -15.41 -5.88
C ASN A 87 -4.96 -16.34 -5.57
N LEU A 88 -4.25 -16.03 -4.49
CA LEU A 88 -3.18 -16.84 -3.94
C LEU A 88 -3.80 -17.89 -3.00
N PRO A 89 -3.63 -19.19 -3.30
CA PRO A 89 -4.48 -20.24 -2.74
C PRO A 89 -4.18 -20.57 -1.27
N SER A 90 -2.97 -20.30 -0.78
CA SER A 90 -2.54 -20.66 0.57
C SER A 90 -1.92 -19.47 1.33
N LYS A 91 -1.78 -19.61 2.65
CA LYS A 91 -1.12 -18.59 3.47
C LYS A 91 0.37 -18.46 3.12
N GLU A 92 0.99 -19.58 2.77
CA GLU A 92 2.38 -19.70 2.36
C GLU A 92 2.60 -18.95 1.03
N ALA A 93 1.76 -19.19 0.01
CA ALA A 93 1.83 -18.49 -1.27
C ALA A 93 1.63 -16.97 -1.12
N LYS A 94 0.76 -16.55 -0.19
CA LYS A 94 0.56 -15.14 0.15
C LYS A 94 1.80 -14.52 0.81
N ALA A 95 2.47 -15.26 1.69
CA ALA A 95 3.71 -14.81 2.33
C ALA A 95 4.87 -14.74 1.33
N GLU A 96 5.05 -15.77 0.50
CA GLU A 96 6.09 -15.84 -0.53
C GLU A 96 5.95 -14.71 -1.55
N TYR A 97 4.75 -14.51 -2.12
CA TYR A 97 4.50 -13.41 -3.06
C TYR A 97 4.82 -12.04 -2.44
N LYS A 98 4.50 -11.89 -1.15
CA LYS A 98 4.75 -10.67 -0.41
C LYS A 98 6.25 -10.45 -0.15
N ASP A 99 6.99 -11.50 0.16
CA ASP A 99 8.45 -11.44 0.32
C ASP A 99 9.14 -11.16 -1.03
N GLU A 100 8.66 -11.74 -2.13
CA GLU A 100 9.10 -11.42 -3.50
C GLU A 100 8.83 -9.96 -3.88
N TYR A 101 7.70 -9.40 -3.45
CA TYR A 101 7.40 -7.98 -3.64
C TYR A 101 8.35 -7.08 -2.84
N GLU A 102 8.62 -7.40 -1.58
CA GLU A 102 9.55 -6.63 -0.73
C GLU A 102 10.99 -6.71 -1.26
N ARG A 103 11.43 -7.90 -1.70
CA ARG A 103 12.73 -8.12 -2.32
C ARG A 103 12.88 -7.37 -3.64
N PHE A 104 11.84 -7.38 -4.47
CA PHE A 104 11.79 -6.62 -5.72
C PHE A 104 11.97 -5.12 -5.48
N LYS A 105 11.24 -4.54 -4.51
CA LYS A 105 11.41 -3.12 -4.14
C LYS A 105 12.86 -2.81 -3.80
N LEU A 106 13.46 -3.60 -2.92
CA LEU A 106 14.83 -3.39 -2.49
C LEU A 106 15.82 -3.46 -3.66
N TYR A 107 15.75 -4.50 -4.49
CA TYR A 107 16.65 -4.66 -5.63
C TYR A 107 16.54 -3.47 -6.59
N VAL A 108 15.32 -3.08 -6.97
CA VAL A 108 15.13 -1.96 -7.90
C VAL A 108 15.59 -0.64 -7.27
N THR A 109 15.29 -0.38 -5.99
CA THR A 109 15.77 0.83 -5.29
C THR A 109 17.30 0.91 -5.26
N VAL A 110 18.00 -0.19 -4.97
CA VAL A 110 19.48 -0.23 -4.94
C VAL A 110 20.06 -0.04 -6.35
N THR A 111 19.54 -0.74 -7.35
CA THR A 111 19.97 -0.56 -8.75
C THR A 111 19.73 0.88 -9.20
N PHE A 112 18.56 1.44 -8.90
CA PHE A 112 18.21 2.81 -9.26
C PHE A 112 19.11 3.84 -8.58
N PHE A 113 19.45 3.64 -7.30
CA PHE A 113 20.42 4.49 -6.58
C PHE A 113 21.77 4.52 -7.30
N LEU A 114 22.33 3.36 -7.65
CA LEU A 114 23.63 3.26 -8.34
C LEU A 114 23.60 3.91 -9.73
N LEU A 115 22.54 3.68 -10.51
CA LEU A 115 22.40 4.29 -11.83
C LEU A 115 22.24 5.81 -11.74
N THR A 116 21.43 6.30 -10.78
CA THR A 116 21.25 7.74 -10.55
C THR A 116 22.56 8.38 -10.08
N PHE A 117 23.34 7.68 -9.26
CA PHE A 117 24.66 8.13 -8.81
C PHE A 117 25.60 8.30 -10.01
N ALA A 118 25.64 7.31 -10.90
CA ALA A 118 26.42 7.39 -12.13
C ALA A 118 25.98 8.56 -13.03
N CYS A 119 24.68 8.73 -13.25
CA CYS A 119 24.12 9.83 -14.05
C CYS A 119 24.37 11.21 -13.44
N ARG A 120 24.46 11.30 -12.11
CA ARG A 120 24.72 12.57 -11.43
C ARG A 120 26.18 13.01 -11.58
N PHE A 121 27.12 12.10 -11.36
CA PHE A 121 28.53 12.47 -11.18
C PHE A 121 29.42 12.17 -12.37
N PHE A 122 29.04 11.24 -13.26
CA PHE A 122 29.92 10.75 -14.32
C PHE A 122 29.30 10.80 -15.71
N ILE A 123 27.97 10.69 -15.84
CA ILE A 123 27.30 10.57 -17.15
C ILE A 123 26.32 11.71 -17.35
N THR A 124 26.61 12.59 -18.31
CA THR A 124 25.69 13.65 -18.75
C THR A 124 25.18 13.34 -20.14
N ASN A 125 24.13 12.53 -20.23
CA ASN A 125 23.53 12.14 -21.50
C ASN A 125 22.00 11.98 -21.34
N ARG A 126 21.24 12.74 -22.13
CA ARG A 126 19.78 12.74 -22.09
C ARG A 126 19.16 11.38 -22.36
N VAL A 127 19.75 10.55 -23.22
CA VAL A 127 19.26 9.19 -23.51
C VAL A 127 19.37 8.30 -22.28
N VAL A 128 20.49 8.39 -21.55
CA VAL A 128 20.68 7.63 -20.31
C VAL A 128 19.69 8.10 -19.24
N ASP A 129 19.48 9.41 -19.12
CA ASP A 129 18.45 9.95 -18.22
C ASP A 129 17.04 9.50 -18.63
N ALA A 130 16.77 9.33 -19.95
CA ALA A 130 15.51 8.78 -20.44
C ALA A 130 15.32 7.34 -19.98
N LEU A 131 16.35 6.50 -20.13
CA LEU A 131 16.32 5.11 -19.69
C LEU A 131 16.10 5.01 -18.18
N LEU A 132 16.72 5.89 -17.40
CA LEU A 132 16.52 5.99 -15.96
C LEU A 132 15.06 6.34 -15.61
N ASN A 133 14.46 7.33 -16.28
CA ASN A 133 13.06 7.69 -16.07
C ASN A 133 12.09 6.62 -16.56
N PHE A 134 12.41 5.92 -17.65
CA PHE A 134 11.65 4.77 -18.12
C PHE A 134 11.66 3.64 -17.07
N LEU A 135 12.80 3.38 -16.45
CA LEU A 135 12.92 2.42 -15.35
C LEU A 135 12.01 2.81 -14.17
N LEU A 136 11.89 4.10 -13.83
CA LEU A 136 10.93 4.56 -12.81
C LEU A 136 9.47 4.34 -13.20
N VAL A 137 9.10 4.68 -14.45
CA VAL A 137 7.74 4.44 -14.96
C VAL A 137 7.41 2.94 -14.85
N TRP A 138 8.32 2.08 -15.32
CA TRP A 138 8.16 0.63 -15.22
C TRP A 138 8.06 0.16 -13.77
N TYR A 139 8.91 0.69 -12.88
CA TYR A 139 8.93 0.33 -11.47
C TYR A 139 7.59 0.64 -10.78
N TYR A 140 7.11 1.89 -10.86
CA TYR A 140 5.87 2.28 -10.20
C TYR A 140 4.63 1.60 -10.80
N CYS A 141 4.59 1.39 -12.12
CA CYS A 141 3.55 0.55 -12.75
C CYS A 141 3.58 -0.90 -12.25
N THR A 142 4.78 -1.46 -12.04
CA THR A 142 4.90 -2.82 -11.49
C THR A 142 4.44 -2.87 -10.04
N LEU A 143 4.75 -1.84 -9.23
CA LEU A 143 4.26 -1.73 -7.86
C LEU A 143 2.73 -1.67 -7.81
N THR A 144 2.07 -0.85 -8.63
CA THR A 144 0.61 -0.74 -8.62
C THR A 144 -0.08 -2.06 -8.95
N ILE A 145 0.48 -2.84 -9.89
CA ILE A 145 -0.02 -4.19 -10.20
C ILE A 145 0.19 -5.13 -9.01
N ARG A 146 1.43 -5.20 -8.49
CA ARG A 146 1.77 -6.14 -7.41
C ARG A 146 1.00 -5.83 -6.12
N GLU A 147 0.82 -4.56 -5.79
CA GLU A 147 0.03 -4.10 -4.65
C GLU A 147 -1.46 -4.37 -4.83
N SER A 148 -1.99 -4.21 -6.05
CA SER A 148 -3.38 -4.58 -6.34
C SER A 148 -3.64 -6.07 -6.13
N ILE A 149 -2.69 -6.93 -6.53
CA ILE A 149 -2.74 -8.37 -6.25
C ILE A 149 -2.70 -8.62 -4.72
N LEU A 150 -1.83 -7.94 -3.98
CA LEU A 150 -1.75 -8.06 -2.52
C LEU A 150 -3.06 -7.62 -1.83
N ILE A 151 -3.66 -6.52 -2.29
CA ILE A 151 -4.94 -6.01 -1.77
C ILE A 151 -6.07 -7.02 -2.02
N SER A 152 -6.17 -7.55 -3.25
CA SER A 152 -7.14 -8.61 -3.59
C SER A 152 -6.95 -9.87 -2.73
N ASN A 153 -5.74 -10.13 -2.24
CA ASN A 153 -5.40 -11.27 -1.39
C ASN A 153 -5.44 -11.02 0.12
N GLY A 154 -5.80 -9.80 0.55
CA GLY A 154 -6.05 -9.46 1.96
C GLY A 154 -5.02 -8.53 2.61
N SER A 155 -4.05 -8.00 1.87
CA SER A 155 -3.17 -6.94 2.38
C SER A 155 -3.94 -5.64 2.62
N ARG A 156 -3.62 -4.92 3.70
CA ARG A 156 -4.28 -3.67 4.11
C ARG A 156 -3.45 -2.45 3.74
N ILE A 157 -3.15 -2.31 2.47
CA ILE A 157 -2.42 -1.16 1.94
C ILE A 157 -3.34 0.06 1.98
N LYS A 158 -2.86 1.18 2.54
CA LYS A 158 -3.65 2.42 2.59
C LYS A 158 -3.75 3.02 1.19
N GLY A 159 -4.92 3.55 0.84
CA GLY A 159 -5.18 4.13 -0.48
C GLY A 159 -4.22 5.25 -0.89
N TRP A 160 -3.70 6.04 0.07
CA TRP A 160 -2.68 7.05 -0.20
C TRP A 160 -1.42 6.46 -0.87
N TRP A 161 -0.92 5.31 -0.41
CA TRP A 161 0.30 4.71 -0.96
C TRP A 161 0.10 4.22 -2.39
N VAL A 162 -1.09 3.68 -2.68
CA VAL A 162 -1.45 3.31 -4.06
C VAL A 162 -1.56 4.55 -4.95
N PHE A 163 -2.16 5.64 -4.42
CA PHE A 163 -2.28 6.90 -5.14
C PHE A 163 -0.93 7.59 -5.39
N HIS A 164 -0.03 7.51 -4.42
CA HIS A 164 1.35 7.98 -4.51
C HIS A 164 2.06 7.38 -5.73
N HIS A 165 1.97 6.05 -5.91
CA HIS A 165 2.57 5.37 -7.06
C HIS A 165 2.04 5.87 -8.40
N TYR A 166 0.73 6.15 -8.52
CA TYR A 166 0.18 6.71 -9.77
C TYR A 166 0.75 8.10 -10.08
N ILE A 167 0.89 8.95 -9.06
CA ILE A 167 1.51 10.27 -9.24
C ILE A 167 2.99 10.12 -9.63
N SER A 168 3.72 9.20 -8.97
CA SER A 168 5.13 8.95 -9.27
C SER A 168 5.35 8.39 -10.68
N THR A 169 4.46 7.52 -11.17
CA THR A 169 4.45 7.06 -12.58
C THR A 169 4.25 8.24 -13.53
N PHE A 170 3.26 9.09 -13.27
CA PHE A 170 2.98 10.25 -14.12
C PHE A 170 4.15 11.24 -14.13
N LEU A 171 4.68 11.59 -12.96
CA LEU A 171 5.85 12.44 -12.81
C LEU A 171 7.05 11.90 -13.61
N SER A 172 7.33 10.60 -13.49
CA SER A 172 8.41 9.95 -14.23
C SER A 172 8.17 9.96 -15.75
N GLY A 173 6.90 9.86 -16.19
CA GLY A 173 6.51 10.00 -17.59
C GLY A 173 6.72 11.42 -18.13
N VAL A 174 6.41 12.44 -17.33
CA VAL A 174 6.71 13.84 -17.68
C VAL A 174 8.22 14.02 -17.85
N MET A 175 9.02 13.51 -16.91
CA MET A 175 10.49 13.55 -17.00
C MET A 175 11.04 12.77 -18.20
N LEU A 176 10.46 11.62 -18.52
CA LEU A 176 10.83 10.80 -19.67
C LEU A 176 10.61 11.53 -21.00
N THR A 177 9.52 12.31 -21.10
CA THR A 177 9.11 13.02 -22.32
C THR A 177 9.68 14.44 -22.43
N TRP A 178 10.42 14.91 -21.41
CA TRP A 178 11.00 16.25 -21.42
C TRP A 178 12.18 16.35 -22.40
N PRO A 179 12.08 17.09 -23.52
CA PRO A 179 13.16 17.17 -24.49
C PRO A 179 14.42 17.78 -23.87
N ASP A 180 15.57 17.50 -24.48
CA ASP A 180 16.80 18.18 -24.07
C ASP A 180 16.70 19.69 -24.36
N GLY A 181 17.22 20.50 -23.44
CA GLY A 181 17.12 21.96 -23.51
C GLY A 181 17.56 22.61 -22.20
N GLU A 182 17.70 23.94 -22.22
CA GLU A 182 18.23 24.70 -21.07
C GLU A 182 17.41 24.48 -19.78
N THR A 183 16.09 24.39 -19.92
CA THR A 183 15.17 24.17 -18.78
C THR A 183 15.34 22.76 -18.19
N TYR A 184 15.49 21.75 -19.05
CA TYR A 184 15.78 20.39 -18.63
C TYR A 184 17.13 20.32 -17.91
N GLN A 185 18.18 20.89 -18.51
CA GLN A 185 19.54 20.86 -17.94
C GLN A 185 19.61 21.60 -16.60
N SER A 186 18.90 22.72 -16.47
CA SER A 186 18.79 23.47 -15.20
C SER A 186 18.12 22.65 -14.10
N PHE A 187 17.12 21.84 -14.44
CA PHE A 187 16.39 20.99 -13.50
C PHE A 187 17.06 19.64 -13.23
N ARG A 188 17.78 19.09 -14.21
CA ARG A 188 18.36 17.74 -14.22
C ARG A 188 19.09 17.40 -12.94
N ASN A 189 20.06 18.23 -12.55
CA ASN A 189 20.87 17.96 -11.37
C ASN A 189 20.04 18.01 -10.09
N GLN A 190 19.02 18.85 -10.00
CA GLN A 190 18.15 18.88 -8.83
C GLN A 190 17.30 17.61 -8.75
N PHE A 191 16.76 17.16 -9.88
CA PHE A 191 16.01 15.92 -9.96
C PHE A 191 16.85 14.68 -9.61
N LEU A 192 18.06 14.56 -10.16
CA LEU A 192 18.96 13.44 -9.83
C LEU A 192 19.38 13.45 -8.35
N ALA A 193 19.57 14.63 -7.75
CA ALA A 193 19.80 14.73 -6.30
C ALA A 193 18.62 14.20 -5.50
N TYR A 194 17.40 14.60 -5.89
CA TYR A 194 16.16 14.13 -5.28
C TYR A 194 16.01 12.61 -5.42
N CYS A 195 16.25 12.05 -6.60
CA CYS A 195 16.19 10.61 -6.85
C CYS A 195 17.18 9.81 -6.00
N LEU A 196 18.42 10.29 -5.87
CA LEU A 196 19.42 9.69 -4.97
C LEU A 196 18.96 9.72 -3.52
N TYR A 197 18.52 10.89 -3.09
CA TYR A 197 18.04 11.11 -1.73
C TYR A 197 16.84 10.21 -1.41
N GLN A 198 15.86 10.12 -2.30
CA GLN A 198 14.70 9.25 -2.15
C GLN A 198 15.10 7.78 -2.07
N SER A 199 15.97 7.31 -2.96
CA SER A 199 16.40 5.90 -2.96
C SER A 199 17.15 5.54 -1.67
N PHE A 200 17.97 6.46 -1.15
CA PHE A 200 18.62 6.30 0.14
C PHE A 200 17.61 6.21 1.29
N VAL A 201 16.63 7.11 1.32
CA VAL A 201 15.56 7.09 2.32
C VAL A 201 14.74 5.80 2.24
N GLN A 202 14.36 5.37 1.03
CA GLN A 202 13.62 4.13 0.81
C GLN A 202 14.38 2.92 1.32
N TYR A 203 15.70 2.86 1.10
CA TYR A 203 16.55 1.80 1.66
C TYR A 203 16.54 1.79 3.20
N LEU A 204 16.72 2.95 3.83
CA LEU A 204 16.66 3.06 5.29
C LEU A 204 15.28 2.69 5.86
N GLN A 205 14.22 3.15 5.19
CA GLN A 205 12.83 2.82 5.51
C GLN A 205 12.61 1.31 5.44
N TYR A 206 13.05 0.66 4.36
CA TYR A 206 12.92 -0.77 4.18
C TYR A 206 13.60 -1.53 5.32
N TYR A 207 14.87 -1.23 5.62
CA TYR A 207 15.62 -1.93 6.66
C TYR A 207 14.97 -1.78 8.04
N TYR A 208 14.60 -0.55 8.39
CA TYR A 208 13.94 -0.25 9.66
C TYR A 208 12.57 -0.93 9.78
N GLN A 209 11.74 -0.81 8.75
CA GLN A 209 10.38 -1.33 8.76
C GLN A 209 10.34 -2.85 8.72
N SER A 210 11.20 -3.50 7.94
CA SER A 210 11.31 -4.96 7.88
C SER A 210 11.66 -5.55 9.24
N GLY A 211 12.63 -4.99 9.96
CA GLY A 211 13.00 -5.45 11.30
C GLY A 211 11.87 -5.25 12.33
N CYS A 212 11.18 -4.11 12.27
CA CYS A 212 10.01 -3.86 13.12
C CYS A 212 8.84 -4.81 12.83
N LEU A 213 8.51 -5.04 11.55
CA LEU A 213 7.46 -5.97 11.14
C LEU A 213 7.78 -7.40 11.53
N TYR A 214 9.04 -7.83 11.42
CA TYR A 214 9.47 -9.14 11.89
C TYR A 214 9.17 -9.34 13.37
N ARG A 215 9.57 -8.39 14.23
CA ARG A 215 9.30 -8.46 15.67
C ARG A 215 7.80 -8.47 15.98
N LEU A 216 7.02 -7.58 15.36
CA LEU A 216 5.58 -7.50 15.62
C LEU A 216 4.82 -8.75 15.17
N LYS A 217 5.27 -9.42 14.10
CA LYS A 217 4.71 -10.72 13.69
C LYS A 217 5.08 -11.83 14.67
N ALA A 218 6.33 -11.87 15.14
CA ALA A 218 6.76 -12.84 16.15
C ALA A 218 5.98 -12.70 17.46
N LEU A 219 5.54 -11.48 17.79
CA LEU A 219 4.67 -11.18 18.93
C LEU A 219 3.17 -11.40 18.67
N GLY A 220 2.77 -11.76 17.44
CA GLY A 220 1.36 -11.92 17.06
C GLY A 220 0.56 -10.60 16.96
N GLU A 221 1.20 -9.44 17.09
CA GLU A 221 0.54 -8.12 17.10
C GLU A 221 0.21 -7.59 15.69
N ARG A 222 0.74 -8.22 14.63
CA ARG A 222 0.60 -7.75 13.25
C ARG A 222 0.25 -8.86 12.26
N HIS A 223 -0.42 -8.45 11.19
CA HIS A 223 -0.82 -9.35 10.12
C HIS A 223 0.36 -9.71 9.22
N ASN A 224 0.43 -10.97 8.76
CA ASN A 224 1.57 -11.47 7.96
C ASN A 224 1.74 -10.72 6.63
N LEU A 225 0.65 -10.19 6.07
CA LEU A 225 0.62 -9.40 4.82
C LEU A 225 0.87 -7.89 4.99
N ASP A 226 1.24 -7.41 6.19
CA ASP A 226 1.66 -6.02 6.35
C ASP A 226 3.03 -5.81 5.68
N LEU A 227 3.13 -4.72 4.91
CA LEU A 227 4.24 -4.36 4.02
C LEU A 227 5.04 -3.18 4.56
N THR A 228 6.26 -3.01 4.06
CA THR A 228 6.98 -1.74 4.19
C THR A 228 6.33 -0.69 3.28
N VAL A 229 6.25 0.56 3.72
CA VAL A 229 5.65 1.69 3.01
C VAL A 229 6.62 2.85 2.88
N GLU A 230 6.42 3.72 1.89
CA GLU A 230 7.29 4.88 1.61
C GLU A 230 7.14 6.04 2.62
N GLY A 231 6.35 5.86 3.68
CA GLY A 231 6.29 6.83 4.76
C GLY A 231 5.90 6.23 6.11
N PHE A 232 5.25 7.01 6.96
CA PHE A 232 5.14 6.67 8.37
C PHE A 232 3.89 5.87 8.72
N GLN A 233 4.05 4.91 9.64
CA GLN A 233 2.97 4.15 10.25
C GLN A 233 3.06 4.24 11.78
N SER A 234 1.94 4.09 12.47
CA SER A 234 1.83 4.28 13.92
C SER A 234 2.68 3.34 14.77
N TRP A 235 3.09 2.20 14.21
CA TRP A 235 3.91 1.18 14.86
C TRP A 235 5.42 1.42 14.74
N MET A 236 5.84 2.39 13.91
CA MET A 236 7.25 2.69 13.59
C MET A 236 7.95 3.58 14.64
N TRP A 237 7.49 3.65 15.89
CA TRP A 237 7.91 4.75 16.78
C TRP A 237 9.20 4.50 17.59
N ARG A 238 9.63 3.25 17.80
CA ARG A 238 10.91 2.97 18.47
C ARG A 238 12.05 3.19 17.47
N GLY A 239 12.63 4.40 17.44
CA GLY A 239 13.72 4.82 16.53
C GLY A 239 13.36 5.93 15.52
N LEU A 240 12.14 6.47 15.59
CA LEU A 240 11.60 7.36 14.56
C LEU A 240 12.15 8.79 14.55
N THR A 241 12.72 9.27 15.66
CA THR A 241 13.31 10.62 15.75
C THR A 241 14.43 10.83 14.73
N PHE A 242 15.11 9.75 14.33
CA PHE A 242 16.22 9.80 13.38
C PHE A 242 15.76 9.99 11.92
N LEU A 243 14.64 9.40 11.50
CA LEU A 243 14.22 9.39 10.08
C LEU A 243 13.37 10.61 9.68
N LEU A 244 12.67 11.20 10.65
CA LEU A 244 11.79 12.36 10.43
C LEU A 244 12.52 13.61 9.87
N PRO A 245 13.72 13.97 10.35
CA PRO A 245 14.49 15.11 9.83
C PRO A 245 14.88 14.94 8.37
N PHE A 246 15.26 13.71 7.97
CA PHE A 246 15.52 13.42 6.56
C PHE A 246 14.26 13.71 5.76
N LEU A 247 13.14 13.05 6.07
CA LEU A 247 11.91 13.19 5.27
C LEU A 247 11.49 14.67 5.12
N PHE A 248 11.58 15.46 6.19
CA PHE A 248 11.23 16.87 6.17
C PHE A 248 12.18 17.70 5.30
N LEU A 249 13.50 17.46 5.35
CA LEU A 249 14.49 18.16 4.52
C LEU A 249 14.35 17.81 3.02
N GLY A 250 14.04 16.55 2.71
CA GLY A 250 13.75 16.11 1.34
C GLY A 250 12.51 16.78 0.75
N HIS A 251 11.54 17.11 1.59
CA HIS A 251 10.32 17.81 1.17
C HIS A 251 10.52 19.31 0.98
N VAL A 252 11.31 19.96 1.85
CA VAL A 252 11.61 21.41 1.75
C VAL A 252 12.46 21.72 0.52
N SER A 253 13.43 20.85 0.19
CA SER A 253 14.27 21.01 -1.02
C SER A 253 13.43 20.94 -2.31
N VAL A 254 12.46 20.04 -2.39
CA VAL A 254 11.52 19.92 -3.51
C VAL A 254 10.58 21.13 -3.64
N PHE A 255 10.12 21.69 -2.53
CA PHE A 255 9.27 22.88 -2.50
C PHE A 255 10.02 24.13 -3.01
N ALA A 256 11.27 24.32 -2.59
CA ALA A 256 12.11 25.42 -3.04
C ALA A 256 12.38 25.38 -4.56
N ILE A 257 12.56 24.18 -5.12
CA ILE A 257 12.77 23.94 -6.55
C ILE A 257 11.49 24.24 -7.36
N THR A 258 10.33 23.83 -6.84
CA THR A 258 9.03 24.02 -7.50
C THR A 258 8.65 25.50 -7.61
N PHE A 259 8.97 26.29 -6.58
CA PHE A 259 8.63 27.71 -6.53
C PHE A 259 9.45 28.56 -7.51
N LEU A 260 10.69 28.16 -7.81
CA LEU A 260 11.60 28.94 -8.66
C LEU A 260 11.25 28.90 -10.16
N PHE A 261 10.56 27.84 -10.64
CA PHE A 261 10.34 27.63 -12.07
C PHE A 261 8.87 27.54 -12.51
N LEU A 262 7.92 27.76 -11.60
CA LEU A 262 6.48 27.48 -11.75
C LEU A 262 5.79 28.16 -12.96
N PHE A 263 6.40 29.18 -13.58
CA PHE A 263 5.73 30.07 -14.54
C PHE A 263 6.26 30.05 -15.97
N LEU A 264 7.26 29.22 -16.31
CA LEU A 264 7.92 29.31 -17.62
C LEU A 264 7.54 28.21 -18.62
N PHE A 265 7.27 26.97 -18.17
CA PHE A 265 7.01 25.83 -19.09
C PHE A 265 6.02 24.80 -18.52
N LEU A 266 5.24 24.18 -19.41
CA LEU A 266 4.19 23.21 -19.07
C LEU A 266 4.72 22.00 -18.26
N GLN A 267 5.85 21.41 -18.66
CA GLN A 267 6.44 20.26 -17.98
C GLN A 267 6.94 20.60 -16.57
N VAL A 268 7.51 21.80 -16.39
CA VAL A 268 7.92 22.29 -15.08
C VAL A 268 6.71 22.41 -14.15
N SER A 269 5.63 23.02 -14.63
CA SER A 269 4.40 23.21 -13.87
C SER A 269 3.78 21.87 -13.47
N MET A 270 3.75 20.90 -14.40
CA MET A 270 3.27 19.53 -14.13
C MET A 270 4.12 18.83 -13.06
N CYS A 271 5.45 18.90 -13.16
CA CYS A 271 6.36 18.33 -12.16
C CYS A 271 6.16 18.99 -10.79
N GLY A 272 6.11 20.32 -10.76
CA GLY A 272 5.89 21.11 -9.54
C GLY A 272 4.58 20.76 -8.85
N PHE A 273 3.49 20.64 -9.61
CA PHE A 273 2.19 20.21 -9.07
C PHE A 273 2.25 18.80 -8.50
N CYS A 274 2.86 17.84 -9.20
CA CYS A 274 3.01 16.47 -8.71
C CYS A 274 3.76 16.44 -7.38
N PHE A 275 4.89 17.13 -7.32
CA PHE A 275 5.70 17.23 -6.11
C PHE A 275 4.94 17.87 -4.95
N LEU A 276 4.14 18.91 -5.21
CA LEU A 276 3.29 19.54 -4.21
C LEU A 276 2.24 18.55 -3.66
N VAL A 277 1.55 17.82 -4.53
CA VAL A 277 0.55 16.82 -4.11
C VAL A 277 1.21 15.72 -3.27
N LEU A 278 2.36 15.19 -3.71
CA LEU A 278 3.13 14.19 -2.98
C LEU A 278 3.54 14.70 -1.60
N PHE A 279 4.05 15.95 -1.53
CA PHE A 279 4.41 16.59 -0.26
C PHE A 279 3.21 16.70 0.67
N VAL A 280 2.11 17.29 0.20
CA VAL A 280 0.92 17.54 1.00
C VAL A 280 0.33 16.25 1.57
N GLY A 281 0.20 15.20 0.74
CA GLY A 281 -0.34 13.94 1.24
C GLY A 281 0.62 13.18 2.16
N ASN A 282 1.93 13.21 1.91
CA ASN A 282 2.93 12.64 2.84
C ASN A 282 2.93 13.41 4.18
N PHE A 283 2.79 14.72 4.16
CA PHE A 283 2.67 15.55 5.36
C PHE A 283 1.42 15.19 6.17
N PHE A 284 0.24 15.17 5.54
CA PHE A 284 -1.01 14.88 6.24
C PHE A 284 -1.09 13.45 6.77
N THR A 285 -0.55 12.47 6.04
CA THR A 285 -0.50 11.08 6.52
C THR A 285 0.42 10.93 7.72
N THR A 286 1.57 11.59 7.70
CA THR A 286 2.49 11.66 8.84
C THR A 286 1.82 12.29 10.05
N LEU A 287 1.17 13.44 9.85
CA LEU A 287 0.47 14.17 10.90
C LEU A 287 -0.69 13.36 11.51
N ALA A 288 -1.45 12.64 10.68
CA ALA A 288 -2.51 11.74 11.13
C ALA A 288 -1.96 10.61 12.02
N VAL A 289 -0.82 10.04 11.63
CA VAL A 289 -0.13 9.00 12.42
C VAL A 289 0.34 9.54 13.77
N VAL A 290 0.94 10.74 13.80
CA VAL A 290 1.38 11.40 15.04
C VAL A 290 0.19 11.71 15.96
N ARG A 291 -0.89 12.26 15.42
CA ARG A 291 -2.12 12.57 16.18
C ARG A 291 -2.76 11.32 16.78
N HIS A 292 -2.91 10.25 15.99
CA HIS A 292 -3.44 8.98 16.46
C HIS A 292 -2.62 8.42 17.62
N LYS A 293 -1.30 8.52 17.54
CA LYS A 293 -0.42 8.08 18.61
C LYS A 293 -0.55 8.91 19.88
N ARG A 294 -0.56 10.25 19.77
CA ARG A 294 -0.74 11.13 20.93
C ARG A 294 -2.04 10.82 21.67
N LYS A 295 -3.14 10.56 20.94
CA LYS A 295 -4.42 10.15 21.50
C LYS A 295 -4.34 8.80 22.24
N ASN A 296 -3.63 7.81 21.68
CA ASN A 296 -3.46 6.51 22.33
C ASN A 296 -2.58 6.60 23.58
N GLN A 297 -1.50 7.39 23.57
CA GLN A 297 -0.68 7.61 24.76
C GLN A 297 -1.43 8.31 25.88
N GLN A 298 -2.32 9.26 25.55
CA GLN A 298 -3.19 9.90 26.53
C GLN A 298 -4.16 8.88 27.16
N LYS A 299 -4.76 7.98 26.36
CA LYS A 299 -5.63 6.91 26.87
C LYS A 299 -4.91 5.92 27.79
N THR A 300 -3.66 5.55 27.48
CA THR A 300 -2.86 4.65 28.33
C THR A 300 -2.39 5.32 29.63
N LYS A 301 -2.31 6.65 29.66
CA LYS A 301 -1.97 7.42 30.88
C LYS A 301 -3.19 7.74 31.76
N SER A 302 -4.40 7.61 31.22
CA SER A 302 -5.66 7.82 31.95
C SER A 302 -6.28 6.51 32.48
N LEU A 303 -5.61 5.39 32.25
CA LEU A 303 -5.89 4.05 32.78
C LEU A 303 -4.84 3.74 33.84
#